data_AF-A0A4S0I574-F1
#
_entry.id   AF-A0A4S0I574-F1
#
_cell.length_a   1.000
_cell.length_b   1.000
_cell.length_c   1.000
_cell.angle_alpha   90.00
_cell.angle_beta   90.00
_cell.angle_gamma   90.00
#
_symmetry.space_group_name_H-M   'P 1'
#
loop_
_entity.id
_entity.type
_entity.pdbx_description
1 polymer ?
#
loop_
_entity_poly.entity_id
_entity_poly.type
_entity_poly.pdbx_seq_one_letter_code
_entity_poly.pdbx_strand_id
1 'polypeptide(L)' 'MPGWVEEGWMMLKESVTGFIDDNALSRGAAMAFYATTSLAPILLIVVAIAGFVVGNDAAQLALSAEISG' A
#
# COMPACT_ATOMS: atom_id res chain seq x y z
N MET A 1 -15.90 -37.75 11.84
CA MET A 1 -15.54 -36.34 12.11
C MET A 1 -16.81 -35.52 12.04
N PRO A 2 -17.00 -34.51 12.90
CA PRO A 2 -18.26 -33.80 12.92
C PRO A 2 -18.35 -32.87 11.69
N GLY A 3 -19.46 -32.93 10.95
CA GLY A 3 -19.60 -32.36 9.60
C GLY A 3 -19.39 -30.85 9.46
N TRP A 4 -19.52 -30.10 10.57
CA TRP A 4 -19.27 -28.65 10.60
C TRP A 4 -17.81 -28.28 10.29
N VAL A 5 -16.86 -29.17 10.55
CA VAL A 5 -15.44 -28.95 10.19
C VAL A 5 -15.25 -29.06 8.68
N GLU A 6 -15.95 -29.99 8.04
CA GLU A 6 -15.85 -30.24 6.61
C GLU A 6 -16.53 -29.14 5.79
N GLU A 7 -17.70 -28.66 6.25
CA GLU A 7 -18.38 -27.49 5.69
C GLU A 7 -17.54 -26.22 5.83
N GLY A 8 -16.99 -25.97 7.04
CA GLY A 8 -16.11 -24.82 7.27
C GLY A 8 -14.83 -24.89 6.42
N TRP A 9 -14.27 -26.08 6.23
CA TRP A 9 -13.12 -26.29 5.35
C TRP A 9 -13.45 -26.04 3.87
N MET A 10 -14.62 -26.49 3.42
CA MET A 10 -15.09 -26.27 2.04
C MET A 10 -15.29 -24.78 1.75
N MET A 11 -15.94 -24.04 2.65
CA MET A 11 -16.15 -22.59 2.51
C MET A 11 -14.84 -21.81 2.48
N LEU A 12 -13.88 -22.15 3.36
CA LEU A 12 -12.59 -21.50 3.39
C LEU A 12 -11.81 -21.77 2.09
N LYS A 13 -11.82 -23.01 1.60
CA LYS A 13 -11.17 -23.38 0.36
C LYS A 13 -11.77 -22.62 -0.84
N GLU A 14 -13.09 -22.57 -0.95
CA GLU A 14 -13.79 -21.86 -2.02
C GLU A 14 -13.51 -20.35 -1.98
N SER A 15 -13.48 -19.76 -0.78
CA SER A 15 -13.13 -18.34 -0.59
C SER A 15 -11.70 -18.03 -1.01
N VAL A 16 -10.73 -18.87 -0.63
CA VAL A 16 -9.32 -18.70 -1.02
C VAL A 16 -9.14 -18.88 -2.52
N THR A 17 -9.78 -19.88 -3.12
CA THR A 17 -9.74 -20.11 -4.56
C THR A 17 -10.35 -18.93 -5.32
N GLY A 18 -11.54 -18.46 -4.92
CA GLY A 18 -12.15 -17.27 -5.51
C GLY A 18 -11.28 -16.02 -5.39
N PHE A 19 -10.65 -15.80 -4.24
CA PHE A 19 -9.72 -14.67 -4.04
C PHE A 19 -8.51 -14.72 -4.98
N ILE A 20 -7.98 -15.92 -5.24
CA ILE A 20 -6.87 -16.12 -6.18
C ILE A 20 -7.34 -15.94 -7.63
N ASP A 21 -8.48 -16.54 -7.99
CA ASP A 21 -9.06 -16.48 -9.34
C ASP A 21 -9.44 -15.04 -9.73
N ASP A 22 -9.89 -14.23 -8.77
CA ASP A 22 -10.13 -12.79 -8.94
C ASP A 22 -8.85 -11.96 -9.11
N ASN A 23 -7.69 -12.61 -9.13
CA ASN A 23 -6.36 -12.01 -9.19
C ASN A 23 -6.14 -11.00 -8.05
N ALA A 24 -6.79 -11.18 -6.89
CA ALA A 24 -6.74 -10.20 -5.81
C ALA A 24 -5.31 -10.02 -5.25
N LEU A 25 -4.52 -11.10 -5.22
CA LEU A 25 -3.09 -11.04 -4.90
C LEU A 25 -2.31 -10.16 -5.88
N SER A 26 -2.56 -10.33 -7.18
CA SER A 26 -1.88 -9.58 -8.23
C SER A 26 -2.29 -8.10 -8.22
N ARG A 27 -3.58 -7.82 -7.97
CA ARG A 27 -4.09 -6.45 -7.76
C ARG A 27 -3.48 -5.79 -6.53
N GLY A 28 -3.37 -6.51 -5.42
CA GLY A 28 -2.71 -6.03 -4.20
C GLY A 28 -1.23 -5.76 -4.43
N ALA A 29 -0.53 -6.65 -5.13
CA ALA A 29 0.86 -6.47 -5.53
C ALA A 29 1.02 -5.22 -6.42
N ALA A 30 0.14 -5.02 -7.40
CA ALA A 30 0.16 -3.83 -8.25
C ALA A 30 -0.01 -2.53 -7.44
N MET A 31 -0.88 -2.52 -6.43
CA MET A 31 -1.03 -1.36 -5.53
C MET A 31 0.23 -1.11 -4.70
N ALA A 32 0.86 -2.16 -4.16
CA ALA A 32 2.11 -2.04 -3.41
C ALA A 32 3.28 -1.55 -4.28
N PHE A 33 3.42 -2.09 -5.49
CA PHE A 33 4.40 -1.62 -6.48
C PHE A 33 4.13 -0.17 -6.86
N TYR A 34 2.88 0.19 -7.17
CA TYR A 34 2.51 1.56 -7.47
C TYR A 34 2.87 2.50 -6.32
N ALA A 35 2.47 2.20 -5.09
CA ALA A 35 2.77 3.01 -3.92
C ALA A 35 4.29 3.18 -3.73
N THR A 36 5.05 2.09 -3.78
CA THR A 36 6.50 2.11 -3.54
C THR A 36 7.25 2.86 -4.64
N THR A 37 6.94 2.58 -5.91
CA THR A 37 7.62 3.21 -7.05
C THR A 37 7.20 4.67 -7.24
N SER A 38 5.95 5.02 -6.95
CA SER A 38 5.46 6.40 -7.04
C SER A 38 5.82 7.26 -5.83
N LEU A 39 6.29 6.67 -4.72
CA LEU A 39 6.62 7.41 -3.50
C LEU A 39 7.61 8.54 -3.77
N ALA A 40 8.74 8.26 -4.44
CA ALA A 40 9.76 9.25 -4.74
C ALA A 40 9.24 10.44 -5.60
N PRO A 41 8.61 10.21 -6.77
CA PRO A 41 8.09 11.32 -7.57
C PRO A 41 6.95 12.07 -6.87
N ILE A 42 6.07 11.40 -6.11
CA ILE A 42 5.02 12.07 -5.33
C ILE A 42 5.64 12.95 -4.24
N LEU A 43 6.62 12.44 -3.50
CA LEU A 43 7.32 13.22 -2.47
C LEU A 43 7.99 14.46 -3.07
N LEU A 44 8.63 14.35 -4.24
CA LEU A 44 9.19 15.52 -4.93
C LEU A 44 8.12 16.58 -5.22
N ILE A 45 6.93 16.19 -5.70
CA ILE A 45 5.83 17.11 -5.96
C ILE A 45 5.36 17.77 -4.66
N VAL A 46 5.18 16.98 -3.59
CA VAL A 46 4.75 17.48 -2.28
C VAL A 46 5.76 18.50 -1.72
N VAL A 47 7.06 18.20 -1.79
CA VAL A 47 8.12 19.10 -1.32
C VAL A 47 8.18 20.37 -2.15
N ALA A 48 8.00 20.29 -3.47
CA ALA A 48 7.96 21.47 -4.32
C ALA A 48 6.80 22.40 -3.97
N ILE A 49 5.60 21.84 -3.73
CA ILE A 49 4.43 22.62 -3.32
C ILE A 49 4.63 23.20 -1.92
N ALA A 50 5.13 22.42 -0.97
CA ALA A 50 5.43 22.90 0.38
C ALA A 50 6.49 24.01 0.35
N GLY A 51 7.57 23.83 -0.40
CA GLY A 51 8.62 24.83 -0.58
C GLY A 51 8.13 26.14 -1.20
N PHE A 52 7.12 26.06 -2.09
CA PHE A 52 6.47 27.25 -2.64
C PHE A 52 5.63 28.01 -1.60
N VAL A 53 4.94 27.29 -0.69
CA VAL A 53 4.04 27.91 0.30
C VAL A 53 4.78 28.40 1.54
N VAL A 54 5.69 27.59 2.09
CA VAL A 54 6.36 27.86 3.39
C VAL A 54 7.86 28.18 3.25
N GLY A 55 8.43 28.07 2.05
CA GLY A 55 9.86 28.21 1.79
C GLY A 55 10.58 26.86 1.71
N ASN A 56 11.56 26.77 0.79
CA ASN A 56 12.28 25.53 0.51
C ASN A 56 13.02 24.96 1.72
N ASP A 57 13.68 25.80 2.52
CA ASP A 57 14.45 25.36 3.68
C ASP A 57 13.54 24.73 4.76
N ALA A 58 12.37 25.33 5.01
CA ALA A 58 11.40 24.82 5.96
C ALA A 58 10.80 23.48 5.49
N ALA A 59 10.50 23.35 4.19
CA ALA A 59 9.98 22.11 3.62
C ALA A 59 11.02 20.97 3.65
N GLN A 60 12.28 21.26 3.32
CA GLN A 60 13.36 20.26 3.38
C GLN A 60 13.69 19.85 4.81
N LEU A 61 13.69 20.78 5.77
CA LEU A 61 13.92 20.49 7.18
C LEU A 61 12.81 19.60 7.77
N ALA A 62 11.54 19.87 7.42
CA ALA A 62 10.43 19.05 7.86
C ALA A 62 10.53 17.61 7.30
N LEU A 63 10.89 17.48 6.02
CA LEU A 63 11.09 16.16 5.41
C LEU A 63 12.27 15.40 6.01
N SER A 64 13.40 16.06 6.25
CA SER A 64 14.58 15.40 6.82
C SER A 64 14.33 14.94 8.26
N ALA A 65 13.56 15.69 9.04
CA ALA A 65 13.12 15.28 10.37
C ALA A 65 12.24 14.02 10.31
N GLU A 66 11.27 13.97 9.39
CA GLU A 66 10.37 12.81 9.23
C GLU A 66 11.13 11.54 8.82
N ILE A 67 12.12 11.65 7.94
CA ILE A 67 12.91 10.49 7.48
C ILE A 67 13.90 10.02 8.56
N SER A 68 14.38 10.93 9.40
CA SER A 68 15.40 10.61 10.40
C SER A 68 14.84 9.93 11.66
N GLY A 69 13.54 10.07 11.92
CA GLY A 69 12.84 9.48 13.06
C GLY A 69 13.07 10.20 14.38
#